data_AF-A0A0L6U914-F1
#
_entry.id   AF-A0A0L6U914-F1
#
_cell.length_a   1.000
_cell.length_b   1.000
_cell.length_c   1.000
_cell.angle_alpha   90.00
_cell.angle_beta   90.00
_cell.angle_gamma   90.00
#
_symmetry.space_group_name_H-M   'P 1'
#
loop_
_entity.id
_entity.type
_entity.pdbx_description
1 polymer ?
#
loop_
_entity_poly.entity_id
_entity_poly.type
_entity_poly.pdbx_seq_one_letter_code
_entity_poly.pdbx_strand_id
1 'polypeptide(L)' 'PTCSSSINKKTSQSTSSRRIKPPPEASHLIPEIPSMAQDYIVKIFDIKANGHCGFRAIEHAMERGQEAYMGIRKD' A
#
# COMPACT_ATOMS: atom_id res chain seq x y z
N PRO A 1 -12.82 -33.45 1.46
CA PRO A 1 -11.83 -33.75 0.41
C PRO A 1 -12.02 -32.83 -0.81
N THR A 2 -11.11 -31.85 -0.90
CA THR A 2 -10.64 -31.11 -2.09
C THR A 2 -11.67 -30.53 -3.07
N CYS A 3 -11.98 -29.24 -2.87
CA CYS A 3 -12.42 -28.37 -3.94
C CYS A 3 -11.17 -27.83 -4.66
N SER A 4 -10.92 -28.34 -5.86
CA SER A 4 -9.79 -27.98 -6.71
C SER A 4 -10.09 -26.65 -7.42
N SER A 5 -9.56 -25.55 -6.90
CA SER A 5 -9.57 -24.26 -7.58
C SER A 5 -8.22 -24.02 -8.24
N SER A 6 -8.13 -24.30 -9.53
CA SER A 6 -7.01 -23.92 -10.40
C SER A 6 -6.93 -22.40 -10.50
N ILE A 7 -6.07 -21.77 -9.70
CA ILE A 7 -5.78 -20.34 -9.83
C ILE A 7 -4.58 -20.18 -10.76
N ASN A 8 -4.85 -19.74 -11.98
CA ASN A 8 -3.88 -19.28 -12.95
C ASN A 8 -3.04 -18.14 -12.35
N LYS A 9 -1.83 -18.47 -11.88
CA LYS A 9 -0.85 -17.51 -11.37
C LYS A 9 -0.19 -16.81 -12.54
N LYS A 10 -0.87 -15.83 -13.16
CA LYS A 10 -0.23 -14.90 -14.10
C LYS A 10 0.63 -13.93 -13.31
N THR A 11 1.89 -14.31 -13.13
CA THR A 11 2.99 -13.43 -12.74
C THR A 11 3.22 -12.40 -13.83
N SER A 12 2.53 -11.26 -13.75
CA SER A 12 2.90 -10.06 -14.48
C SER A 12 3.95 -9.31 -13.65
N GLN A 13 5.20 -9.77 -13.74
CA GLN A 13 6.35 -8.92 -13.48
C GLN A 13 6.34 -7.80 -14.52
N SER A 14 5.91 -6.62 -14.09
CA SER A 14 6.10 -5.38 -14.82
C SER A 14 7.18 -4.60 -14.09
N THR A 15 8.45 -4.94 -14.33
CA THR A 15 9.58 -4.00 -14.16
C THR A 15 9.47 -2.93 -15.24
N SER A 16 8.43 -2.13 -15.16
CA SER A 16 8.31 -0.91 -15.94
C SER A 16 8.75 0.20 -14.99
N SER A 17 9.74 0.98 -15.41
CA SER A 17 10.08 2.28 -14.83
C SER A 17 8.88 3.24 -15.00
N ARG A 18 7.75 2.89 -14.37
CA ARG A 18 6.63 3.80 -14.20
C ARG A 18 7.04 4.71 -13.07
N ARG A 19 7.07 6.01 -13.36
CA ARG A 19 7.10 7.04 -12.32
C ARG A 19 6.06 6.66 -11.29
N ILE A 20 6.53 6.29 -10.10
CA ILE A 20 5.67 5.87 -9.00
C ILE A 20 4.85 7.11 -8.63
N LYS A 21 3.56 7.09 -8.97
CA LYS A 21 2.66 8.15 -8.51
C LYS A 21 2.39 7.88 -7.03
N PRO A 22 2.61 8.86 -6.13
CA PRO A 22 2.22 8.69 -4.75
C PRO A 22 0.71 8.48 -4.66
N PRO A 23 0.23 7.76 -3.64
CA PRO A 23 -1.18 7.75 -3.31
C PRO A 23 -1.68 9.19 -3.06
N PRO A 24 -2.98 9.45 -3.21
CA PRO A 24 -3.57 10.73 -2.86
C PRO A 24 -3.25 11.10 -1.39
N GLU A 25 -2.86 12.34 -1.17
CA GLU A 25 -2.72 12.88 0.18
C GLU A 25 -4.10 13.27 0.73
N ALA A 26 -4.37 12.91 1.99
CA ALA A 26 -5.64 13.09 2.66
C ALA A 26 -5.48 13.97 3.92
N SER A 27 -4.86 15.13 3.77
CA SER A 27 -4.63 16.10 4.86
C SER A 27 -5.92 16.57 5.55
N HIS A 28 -7.06 16.54 4.85
CA HIS A 28 -8.37 16.84 5.40
C HIS A 28 -8.81 15.90 6.54
N LEU A 29 -8.14 14.76 6.73
CA LEU A 29 -8.42 13.81 7.82
C LEU A 29 -7.66 14.12 9.11
N ILE A 30 -6.68 15.03 9.09
CA ILE A 30 -5.90 15.40 10.30
C ILE A 30 -6.82 15.86 11.45
N PRO A 31 -7.86 16.70 11.22
CA PRO A 31 -8.77 17.13 12.29
C PRO A 31 -9.58 15.99 12.93
N GLU A 32 -9.73 14.85 12.23
CA GLU A 32 -10.47 13.67 12.74
C GLU A 32 -9.62 12.82 13.69
N ILE A 33 -8.30 13.01 13.69
CA ILE A 33 -7.38 12.28 14.55
C ILE A 33 -7.41 12.90 15.96
N PRO A 34 -7.29 12.11 17.04
CA PRO A 34 -7.20 12.66 18.39
C PRO A 34 -6.16 13.79 18.49
N SER A 35 -6.53 14.91 19.13
CA SER A 35 -5.68 16.11 19.22
C SER A 35 -4.27 15.83 19.74
N MET A 36 -4.14 14.89 20.69
CA MET A 36 -2.85 14.43 21.22
C MET A 36 -1.88 13.86 20.16
N ALA A 37 -2.40 13.43 19.01
CA ALA A 37 -1.62 12.81 17.94
C ALA A 37 -1.47 13.73 16.71
N GLN A 38 -2.28 14.78 16.57
CA GLN A 38 -2.29 15.65 15.38
C GLN A 38 -0.92 16.31 15.13
N ASP A 39 -0.28 16.81 16.19
CA ASP A 39 1.02 17.49 16.10
C ASP A 39 2.17 16.57 15.63
N TYR A 40 1.99 15.26 15.71
CA TYR A 40 2.99 14.27 15.30
C TYR A 40 2.79 13.76 13.86
N ILE A 41 1.74 14.22 13.17
CA ILE A 41 1.37 13.71 11.85
C ILE A 41 1.75 14.72 10.80
N VAL A 42 2.75 14.36 9.99
CA VAL A 42 3.25 15.22 8.90
C VAL A 42 2.34 15.11 7.67
N LYS A 43 1.89 13.90 7.33
CA LYS A 43 1.05 13.62 6.14
C LYS A 43 0.16 12.40 6.39
N ILE A 44 -0.95 12.36 5.68
CA ILE A 44 -1.86 11.19 5.61
C ILE A 44 -1.98 10.81 4.14
N PHE A 45 -1.83 9.53 3.83
CA PHE A 45 -1.97 9.02 2.46
C PHE A 45 -3.08 7.98 2.37
N ASP A 46 -3.87 8.06 1.29
CA ASP A 46 -4.93 7.08 1.00
C ASP A 46 -4.36 5.82 0.35
N ILE A 47 -4.17 4.77 1.16
CA ILE A 47 -3.68 3.47 0.73
C ILE A 47 -4.85 2.54 0.42
N LYS A 48 -4.74 1.74 -0.64
CA LYS A 48 -5.75 0.73 -1.01
C LYS A 48 -6.05 -0.23 0.16
N ALA A 49 -7.26 -0.15 0.69
CA ALA A 49 -7.75 -0.87 1.86
C ALA A 49 -8.19 -2.33 1.57
N ASN A 50 -7.30 -3.17 1.04
CA ASN A 50 -7.52 -4.62 0.94
C ASN A 50 -6.66 -5.37 1.97
N GLY A 51 -6.71 -6.71 1.97
CA GLY A 51 -5.90 -7.56 2.87
C GLY A 51 -4.37 -7.41 2.74
N HIS A 52 -3.89 -6.49 1.92
CA HIS A 52 -2.48 -6.13 1.78
C HIS A 52 -2.16 -4.68 2.17
N CYS A 53 -3.12 -3.92 2.71
CA CYS A 53 -2.96 -2.49 3.00
C CYS A 53 -1.72 -2.18 3.87
N GLY A 54 -1.39 -3.03 4.85
CA GLY A 54 -0.19 -2.87 5.66
C GLY A 54 1.11 -2.93 4.85
N PHE A 55 1.27 -3.97 4.02
CA PHE A 55 2.44 -4.09 3.13
C PHE A 55 2.51 -2.96 2.11
N ARG A 56 1.36 -2.51 1.60
CA ARG A 56 1.27 -1.37 0.69
C ARG A 56 1.69 -0.06 1.35
N ALA A 57 1.30 0.17 2.60
CA ALA A 57 1.71 1.33 3.38
C ALA A 57 3.23 1.32 3.62
N ILE A 58 3.80 0.17 3.98
CA ILE A 58 5.26 0.01 4.18
C ILE A 58 6.02 0.32 2.89
N GLU A 59 5.65 -0.30 1.76
CA GLU A 59 6.33 -0.04 0.47
C GLU A 59 6.19 1.41 0.00
N HIS A 60 5.07 2.05 0.32
CA HIS A 60 4.92 3.48 0.06
C HIS A 60 5.87 4.32 0.93
N ALA A 61 5.97 4.02 2.23
CA ALA A 61 6.90 4.69 3.15
C ALA A 61 8.37 4.47 2.78
N MET A 62 8.69 3.35 2.11
CA MET A 62 10.02 3.07 1.55
C MET A 62 10.25 3.69 0.17
N GLU A 63 9.36 4.57 -0.31
CA GLU A 63 9.41 5.23 -1.63
C GLU A 63 9.37 4.29 -2.85
N ARG A 64 9.07 3.00 -2.63
CA ARG A 64 8.92 1.98 -3.68
C ARG A 64 7.52 1.97 -4.29
N GLY A 65 6.58 2.61 -3.60
CA GLY A 65 5.19 2.76 -4.01
C GLY A 65 4.33 1.57 -3.60
N GLN A 66 3.05 1.86 -3.33
CA GLN A 66 2.11 0.86 -2.82
C GLN A 66 1.88 -0.37 -3.72
N GLU A 67 2.31 -0.37 -4.98
CA GLU A 67 2.19 -1.53 -5.87
C GLU A 67 3.33 -2.53 -5.72
N ALA A 68 4.41 -2.17 -5.03
CA ALA A 68 5.56 -3.05 -4.79
C ALA A 68 5.32 -4.08 -3.65
N TYR A 69 4.17 -4.04 -2.98
CA TYR A 69 3.84 -4.85 -1.78
C TYR A 69 3.96 -6.37 -1.94
N MET A 70 3.90 -6.88 -3.17
CA MET A 70 4.11 -8.31 -3.44
C MET A 70 5.60 -8.72 -3.41
N GLY A 71 6.52 -7.77 -3.41
CA GLY A 71 7.96 -8.00 -3.22
C GLY A 71 8.29 -8.53 -1.82
N ILE A 72 7.59 -8.04 -0.79
CA ILE A 72 7.81 -8.41 0.63
C ILE A 72 7.50 -9.89 0.91
N ARG A 73 6.62 -10.54 0.14
CA ARG A 73 6.19 -11.94 0.43
C ARG A 73 7.26 -13.00 0.10
N LYS A 74 8.44 -12.60 -0.37
CA LYS A 74 9.51 -13.52 -0.80
C LYS A 74 10.72 -13.54 0.15
N ASP A 75 10.71 -12.71 1.18
CA ASP A 75 11.79 -12.62 2.17
C ASP A 75 11.38 -13.30 3.49
#